data_AF-A0A060SXY3-F1
#
_entry.id   AF-A0A060SXY3-F1
#
_cell.length_a   1.000
_cell.length_b   1.000
_cell.length_c   1.000
_cell.angle_alpha   90.00
_cell.angle_beta   90.00
_cell.angle_gamma   90.00
#
_symmetry.space_group_name_H-M   'P 1'
#
loop_
_entity.id
_entity.type
_entity.pdbx_description
1 polymer ?
#
loop_
_entity_poly.entity_id
_entity_poly.type
_entity_poly.pdbx_seq_one_letter_code
_entity_poly.pdbx_strand_id
1 'polypeptide(L)'
;MSDPKSGVTQYIRTKLKFNDEAQWKKFSARRLELIDSHDLSSKKASEQDEQISMIADALRQEFDYPQDTLGDFDKLVRVGVQSVRRNRKRVPKKKQAESPGVILSDSETIPSKRLRSTSPEDRNDRLSINSLITPDEKLPPVHTLSINDTLGVALDRLGSLVLRQGSDGYSATSGANSNATFLGQSIIQTSAAFAVERVFPDTATSANPTVVTLARNCLLSNGVLATLGDAIGAPTLIVFKLVLATNCRSLGFDATIDLLSNAFYELLVADGPENVSIGSLCRRIKQHSGGSRDSRATSILSESPDHNGAAASNMPLIRPVTLRFLSQQFEFTYAANTSTPPTVSEIIDNGKTAFHIIGDNKVIQIRNVNQGGRILDTDADLAETFTQSPRIDLELVIPFLPDGHPANTNTNNPANTNPVPNHTNRLPPLSDITKPRFQQLL
;
A
#
# COMPACT_ATOMS: atom_id res chain seq x y z
N MET A 1 -0.72 -40.93 -7.95
CA MET A 1 -1.32 -39.61 -8.28
C MET A 1 -0.74 -38.61 -7.30
N SER A 2 0.16 -37.76 -7.77
CA SER A 2 0.85 -36.73 -6.98
C SER A 2 0.88 -35.47 -7.82
N ASP A 3 0.14 -34.45 -7.39
CA ASP A 3 0.13 -33.14 -8.03
C ASP A 3 1.52 -32.50 -7.97
N PRO A 4 2.05 -32.00 -9.10
CA PRO A 4 3.37 -31.38 -9.11
C PRO A 4 3.25 -29.93 -8.62
N LYS A 5 4.10 -29.58 -7.63
CA LYS A 5 4.46 -28.23 -7.16
C LYS A 5 3.67 -27.60 -6.00
N SER A 6 3.34 -28.37 -4.97
CA SER A 6 3.08 -27.80 -3.64
C SER A 6 4.41 -27.55 -2.91
N GLY A 7 4.66 -26.33 -2.41
CA GLY A 7 5.87 -26.02 -1.63
C GLY A 7 5.97 -26.89 -0.38
N VAL A 8 7.18 -27.18 0.13
CA VAL A 8 7.43 -28.13 1.24
C VAL A 8 6.49 -27.89 2.45
N THR A 9 6.27 -26.62 2.82
CA THR A 9 5.35 -26.25 3.91
C THR A 9 3.89 -26.62 3.60
N GLN A 10 3.44 -26.40 2.37
CA GLN A 10 2.08 -26.69 1.94
C GLN A 10 1.85 -28.20 1.82
N TYR A 11 2.85 -28.95 1.34
CA TYR A 11 2.82 -30.41 1.33
C TYR A 11 2.70 -30.99 2.75
N ILE A 12 3.52 -30.52 3.70
CA ILE A 12 3.47 -30.99 5.09
C ILE A 12 2.14 -30.59 5.74
N ARG A 13 1.63 -29.38 5.47
CA ARG A 13 0.34 -28.92 5.96
C ARG A 13 -0.80 -29.86 5.54
N THR A 14 -0.85 -30.23 4.25
CA THR A 14 -1.83 -31.20 3.74
C THR A 14 -1.65 -32.58 4.38
N LYS A 15 -0.40 -33.03 4.54
CA LYS A 15 -0.07 -34.34 5.16
C LYS A 15 -0.51 -34.43 6.61
N LEU A 16 -0.31 -33.37 7.39
CA LEU A 16 -0.74 -33.26 8.79
C LEU A 16 -2.23 -32.89 8.94
N LYS A 17 -2.98 -32.80 7.83
CA LYS A 17 -4.40 -32.44 7.81
C LYS A 17 -4.71 -31.15 8.57
N PHE A 18 -3.82 -30.16 8.49
CA PHE A 18 -4.05 -28.79 9.00
C PHE A 18 -5.07 -28.07 8.11
N ASN A 19 -6.31 -28.53 8.15
CA ASN A 19 -7.42 -28.05 7.34
C ASN A 19 -8.05 -26.77 7.94
N ASP A 20 -7.93 -26.60 9.26
CA ASP A 20 -8.33 -25.37 9.93
C ASP A 20 -7.26 -24.28 9.75
N GLU A 21 -7.64 -23.22 9.06
CA GLU A 21 -6.81 -22.04 8.83
C GLU A 21 -6.51 -21.28 10.13
N ALA A 22 -7.43 -21.28 11.11
CA ALA A 22 -7.22 -20.64 12.40
C ALA A 22 -6.16 -21.40 13.23
N GLN A 23 -6.26 -22.73 13.28
CA GLN A 23 -5.28 -23.58 13.95
C GLN A 23 -3.89 -23.46 13.29
N TRP A 24 -3.83 -23.42 11.95
CA TRP A 24 -2.58 -23.22 11.22
C TRP A 24 -1.91 -21.86 11.51
N LYS A 25 -2.70 -20.79 11.60
CA LYS A 25 -2.21 -19.47 12.01
C LYS A 25 -1.67 -19.48 13.43
N LYS A 26 -2.40 -20.11 14.37
CA LYS A 26 -1.95 -20.28 15.76
C LYS A 26 -0.64 -21.06 15.83
N PHE A 27 -0.54 -22.17 15.12
CA PHE A 27 0.70 -22.96 14.99
C PHE A 27 1.85 -22.12 14.41
N SER A 28 1.61 -21.39 13.34
CA SER A 28 2.63 -20.57 12.68
C SER A 28 3.16 -19.46 13.59
N ALA A 29 2.27 -18.81 14.34
CA ALA A 29 2.64 -17.79 15.33
C ALA A 29 3.43 -18.40 16.49
N ARG A 30 2.93 -19.49 17.08
CA ARG A 30 3.59 -20.20 18.19
C ARG A 30 4.98 -20.72 17.81
N ARG A 31 5.12 -21.26 16.60
CA ARG A 31 6.43 -21.67 16.05
C ARG A 31 7.41 -20.50 15.98
N LEU A 32 6.98 -19.32 15.54
CA LEU A 32 7.85 -18.14 15.45
C LEU A 32 8.26 -17.63 16.84
N GLU A 33 7.35 -17.65 17.81
CA GLU A 33 7.62 -17.31 19.21
C GLU A 33 8.68 -18.23 19.82
N LEU A 34 8.58 -19.55 19.60
CA LEU A 34 9.57 -20.51 20.07
C LEU A 34 10.92 -20.34 19.36
N ILE A 35 10.93 -20.05 18.06
CA ILE A 35 12.16 -19.73 17.32
C ILE A 35 12.86 -18.50 17.89
N ASP A 36 12.10 -17.47 18.29
CA ASP A 36 12.66 -16.22 18.81
C ASP A 36 13.14 -16.36 20.26
N SER A 37 12.34 -16.99 21.13
CA SER A 37 12.69 -17.22 22.54
C SER A 37 13.94 -18.11 22.71
N HIS A 38 14.16 -19.07 21.82
CA HIS A 38 15.37 -19.91 21.80
C HIS A 38 16.52 -19.33 20.95
N ASP A 39 16.37 -18.12 20.41
CA ASP A 39 17.30 -17.44 19.49
C ASP A 39 17.83 -18.34 18.36
N LEU A 40 16.97 -19.18 17.77
CA LEU A 40 17.39 -20.14 16.74
C LEU A 40 17.75 -19.50 15.40
N SER A 41 17.55 -18.20 15.24
CA SER A 41 17.85 -17.51 13.99
C SER A 41 19.29 -16.97 13.91
N SER A 42 20.05 -17.02 15.02
CA SER A 42 21.43 -16.54 15.09
C SER A 42 22.44 -17.48 14.39
N LYS A 43 22.19 -18.79 14.39
CA LYS A 43 23.05 -19.81 13.77
C LYS A 43 22.36 -20.53 12.60
N LYS A 44 23.06 -21.41 11.88
CA LYS A 44 22.40 -22.20 10.81
C LYS A 44 21.53 -23.28 11.45
N ALA A 45 20.42 -23.61 10.81
CA ALA A 45 19.54 -24.66 11.29
C ALA A 45 20.25 -26.02 11.46
N SER A 46 21.22 -26.35 10.61
CA SER A 46 22.04 -27.57 10.71
C SER A 46 23.00 -27.60 11.90
N GLU A 47 23.19 -26.47 12.60
CA GLU A 47 24.08 -26.35 13.76
C GLU A 47 23.27 -26.42 15.07
N GLN A 48 21.94 -26.58 14.98
CA GLN A 48 21.01 -26.47 16.11
C GLN A 48 19.94 -27.58 16.07
N ASP A 49 20.29 -28.76 15.55
CA ASP A 49 19.35 -29.86 15.29
C ASP A 49 18.62 -30.33 16.55
N GLU A 50 19.31 -30.43 17.69
CA GLU A 50 18.71 -30.82 18.97
C GLU A 50 17.65 -29.82 19.45
N GLN A 51 17.95 -28.52 19.33
CA GLN A 51 17.03 -27.45 19.74
C GLN A 51 15.81 -27.37 18.82
N ILE A 52 16.02 -27.58 17.50
CA ILE A 52 14.94 -27.65 16.51
C ILE A 52 14.03 -28.85 16.80
N SER A 53 14.62 -30.01 17.11
CA SER A 53 13.88 -31.23 17.42
C SER A 53 13.05 -31.07 18.70
N MET A 54 13.61 -30.43 19.73
CA MET A 54 12.89 -30.13 20.98
C MET A 54 11.69 -29.20 20.75
N ILE A 55 11.84 -28.13 19.96
CA ILE A 55 10.72 -27.23 19.61
C ILE A 55 9.68 -27.96 18.75
N ALA A 56 10.12 -28.82 17.84
CA ALA A 56 9.23 -29.61 17.01
C ALA A 56 8.38 -30.56 17.85
N ASP A 57 8.97 -31.22 18.86
CA ASP A 57 8.23 -32.10 19.77
C ASP A 57 7.28 -31.31 20.68
N ALA A 58 7.71 -30.15 21.21
CA ALA A 58 6.84 -29.27 21.99
C ALA A 58 5.62 -28.81 21.19
N LEU A 59 5.80 -28.36 19.94
CA LEU A 59 4.70 -27.97 19.06
C LEU A 59 3.81 -29.15 18.68
N ARG A 60 4.38 -30.34 18.49
CA ARG A 60 3.60 -31.55 18.20
C ARG A 60 2.70 -31.90 19.39
N GLN A 61 3.24 -31.86 20.62
CA GLN A 61 2.47 -32.11 21.84
C GLN A 61 1.40 -31.05 22.07
N GLU A 62 1.72 -29.77 21.90
CA GLU A 62 0.78 -28.65 22.11
C GLU A 62 -0.44 -28.69 21.16
N PHE A 63 -0.27 -29.27 19.96
CA PHE A 63 -1.31 -29.40 18.96
C PHE A 63 -1.89 -30.83 18.87
N ASP A 64 -1.61 -31.69 19.85
CA ASP A 64 -2.15 -33.05 19.99
C ASP A 64 -1.87 -34.00 18.80
N TYR A 65 -0.67 -33.90 18.20
CA TYR A 65 -0.26 -34.77 17.09
C TYR A 65 0.51 -36.02 17.56
N PRO A 66 0.38 -37.17 16.88
CA PRO A 66 1.08 -38.41 17.26
C PRO A 66 2.59 -38.37 16.96
N GLN A 67 3.38 -39.20 17.66
CA GLN A 67 4.86 -39.18 17.64
C GLN A 67 5.47 -39.40 16.25
N ASP A 68 4.81 -40.16 15.39
CA ASP A 68 5.21 -40.44 14.01
C ASP A 68 5.27 -39.18 13.13
N THR A 69 4.59 -38.10 13.53
CA THR A 69 4.61 -36.81 12.83
C THR A 69 5.79 -35.91 13.20
N LEU A 70 6.62 -36.29 14.19
CA LEU A 70 7.73 -35.46 14.67
C LEU A 70 8.67 -35.00 13.55
N GLY A 71 8.97 -35.88 12.58
CA GLY A 71 9.84 -35.55 11.45
C GLY A 71 9.25 -34.51 10.50
N ASP A 72 7.93 -34.36 10.45
CA ASP A 72 7.26 -33.32 9.67
C ASP A 72 7.25 -31.98 10.43
N PHE A 73 7.04 -32.01 11.75
CA PHE A 73 7.19 -30.83 12.61
C PHE A 73 8.63 -30.29 12.60
N ASP A 74 9.65 -31.15 12.64
CA ASP A 74 11.06 -30.74 12.53
C ASP A 74 11.30 -29.95 11.25
N LYS A 75 10.83 -30.48 10.12
CA LYS A 75 10.94 -29.79 8.81
C LYS A 75 10.23 -28.44 8.82
N LEU A 76 9.04 -28.34 9.44
CA LEU A 76 8.33 -27.07 9.57
C LEU A 76 9.09 -26.05 10.41
N VAL A 77 9.69 -26.46 11.52
CA VAL A 77 10.52 -25.59 12.37
C VAL A 77 11.78 -25.16 11.62
N ARG A 78 12.47 -26.11 10.97
CA ARG A 78 13.69 -25.88 10.20
C ARG A 78 13.51 -24.89 9.05
N VAL A 79 12.41 -25.02 8.28
CA VAL A 79 12.05 -24.05 7.23
C VAL A 79 11.74 -22.67 7.84
N GLY A 80 11.07 -22.65 9.00
CA GLY A 80 10.81 -21.42 9.76
C GLY A 80 12.11 -20.70 10.15
N VAL A 81 13.05 -21.42 10.79
CA VAL A 81 14.36 -20.89 11.19
C VAL A 81 15.13 -20.33 9.99
N GLN A 82 15.16 -21.05 8.87
CA GLN A 82 15.83 -20.58 7.65
C GLN A 82 15.21 -19.29 7.10
N SER A 83 13.88 -19.18 7.12
CA SER A 83 13.14 -17.99 6.68
C SER A 83 13.47 -16.78 7.57
N VAL A 84 13.39 -16.93 8.90
CA VAL A 84 13.69 -15.87 9.87
C VAL A 84 15.14 -15.41 9.73
N ARG A 85 16.10 -16.34 9.60
CA ARG A 85 17.52 -16.00 9.41
C ARG A 85 17.78 -15.26 8.10
N ARG A 86 17.17 -15.68 6.98
CA ARG A 86 17.29 -14.95 5.70
C ARG A 86 16.73 -13.54 5.80
N ASN A 87 15.60 -13.37 6.49
CA ASN A 87 14.99 -12.06 6.71
C ASN A 87 15.89 -11.17 7.58
N ARG A 88 16.42 -11.67 8.72
CA ARG A 88 17.37 -10.93 9.57
C ARG A 88 18.64 -10.52 8.81
N LYS A 89 19.17 -11.36 7.91
CA LYS A 89 20.34 -11.03 7.08
C LYS A 89 20.09 -9.95 6.02
N ARG A 90 18.85 -9.78 5.57
CA ARG A 90 18.46 -8.78 4.58
C ARG A 90 18.23 -7.40 5.19
N VAL A 91 18.16 -7.30 6.52
CA VAL A 91 18.10 -6.02 7.23
C VAL A 91 19.55 -5.50 7.41
N PRO A 92 19.90 -4.30 6.94
CA PRO A 92 21.23 -3.73 7.18
C PRO A 92 21.48 -3.54 8.69
N LYS A 93 22.64 -4.00 9.16
CA LYS A 93 23.08 -4.13 10.58
C LYS A 93 23.11 -2.84 11.43
N LYS A 94 22.53 -1.73 10.99
CA LYS A 94 22.62 -0.43 11.71
C LYS A 94 21.69 -0.29 12.93
N LYS A 95 21.08 -1.36 13.45
CA LYS A 95 20.17 -1.27 14.61
C LYS A 95 20.18 -2.52 15.51
N GLN A 96 21.38 -3.00 15.86
CA GLN A 96 21.59 -4.12 16.80
C GLN A 96 22.64 -3.80 17.89
N ALA A 97 22.73 -2.54 18.30
CA ALA A 97 23.27 -2.20 19.60
C ALA A 97 22.11 -1.61 20.40
N GLU A 98 21.98 -2.03 21.67
CA GLU A 98 20.92 -1.73 22.64
C GLU A 98 19.85 -2.81 22.78
N SER A 99 20.25 -3.85 23.54
CA SER A 99 19.35 -4.46 24.53
C SER A 99 19.86 -4.06 25.93
N PRO A 100 18.97 -3.96 26.94
CA PRO A 100 19.26 -3.27 28.19
C PRO A 100 19.97 -4.19 29.18
N GLY A 101 21.23 -3.87 29.46
CA GLY A 101 22.02 -4.48 30.54
C GLY A 101 21.81 -3.75 31.85
N VAL A 102 21.34 -4.52 32.82
CA VAL A 102 21.20 -4.28 34.26
C VAL A 102 22.25 -3.34 34.88
N ILE A 103 21.74 -2.40 35.69
CA ILE A 103 22.47 -1.41 36.50
C ILE A 103 23.15 -2.09 37.70
N LEU A 104 24.44 -1.81 37.90
CA LEU A 104 25.13 -1.84 39.19
C LEU A 104 26.04 -0.60 39.32
N SER A 105 25.94 0.04 40.49
CA SER A 105 26.75 1.07 41.19
C SER A 105 28.26 1.14 40.85
N ASP A 106 29.00 2.25 40.96
CA ASP A 106 29.09 3.25 42.04
C ASP A 106 29.97 4.49 41.68
N SER A 107 29.84 5.57 42.46
CA SER A 107 30.86 6.58 42.89
C SER A 107 31.44 7.70 41.98
N GLU A 108 31.11 8.95 42.38
CA GLU A 108 31.89 10.21 42.51
C GLU A 108 33.06 10.58 41.57
N THR A 109 33.09 11.84 41.08
CA THR A 109 33.85 12.99 41.67
C THR A 109 33.95 14.15 40.65
N ILE A 110 33.56 15.36 41.06
CA ILE A 110 33.78 16.66 40.37
C ILE A 110 35.14 17.24 40.83
N PRO A 111 35.86 18.09 40.05
CA PRO A 111 35.88 19.49 40.47
C PRO A 111 35.92 20.56 39.35
N SER A 112 35.30 21.69 39.72
CA SER A 112 35.13 23.02 39.12
C SER A 112 36.37 23.81 38.66
N LYS A 113 36.16 24.79 37.77
CA LYS A 113 36.75 26.16 37.71
C LYS A 113 35.95 27.01 36.67
N ARG A 114 35.09 27.97 37.03
CA ARG A 114 35.23 29.36 37.55
C ARG A 114 35.20 30.47 36.46
N LEU A 115 34.00 31.07 36.31
CA LEU A 115 33.60 32.49 36.17
C LEU A 115 34.53 33.56 35.55
N ARG A 116 33.96 34.38 34.66
CA ARG A 116 34.05 35.86 34.73
C ARG A 116 32.82 36.55 34.13
N SER A 117 32.30 37.51 34.88
CA SER A 117 31.13 38.37 34.65
C SER A 117 31.52 39.78 34.21
N THR A 118 30.65 40.45 33.45
CA THR A 118 30.51 41.92 33.41
C THR A 118 29.03 42.31 33.23
N SER A 119 28.54 43.16 34.11
CA SER A 119 27.30 43.96 34.16
C SER A 119 27.77 45.43 34.41
N PRO A 120 26.99 46.54 34.33
CA PRO A 120 25.52 46.65 34.45
C PRO A 120 24.82 47.74 33.59
N GLU A 121 23.48 47.75 33.57
CA GLU A 121 22.66 48.90 34.00
C GLU A 121 21.14 48.61 33.97
N ASP A 122 20.47 49.23 34.93
CA ASP A 122 19.07 49.11 35.37
C ASP A 122 18.01 49.57 34.38
N ARG A 123 16.82 48.94 34.44
CA ARG A 123 15.55 49.64 34.64
C ARG A 123 14.42 48.69 35.05
N ASN A 124 13.91 48.92 36.26
CA ASN A 124 12.64 48.44 36.76
C ASN A 124 11.51 48.78 35.79
N ASP A 125 10.58 47.83 35.56
CA ASP A 125 9.15 48.14 35.73
C ASP A 125 8.34 46.85 35.99
N ARG A 126 7.70 46.86 37.16
CA ARG A 126 6.67 45.92 37.59
C ARG A 126 5.42 46.17 36.75
N LEU A 127 4.92 45.16 36.04
CA LEU A 127 3.55 45.16 35.54
C LEU A 127 2.65 44.35 36.47
N SER A 128 1.76 45.10 37.09
CA SER A 128 0.78 44.74 38.10
C SER A 128 -0.34 43.86 37.56
N ILE A 129 -0.92 43.09 38.47
CA ILE A 129 -2.06 42.15 38.35
C ILE A 129 -3.39 42.83 37.92
N ASN A 130 -3.36 44.09 37.48
CA ASN A 130 -4.55 44.89 37.18
C ASN A 130 -4.98 44.92 35.69
N SER A 131 -4.35 44.15 34.79
CA SER A 131 -4.82 44.03 33.39
C SER A 131 -5.91 42.95 33.19
N LEU A 132 -6.48 42.40 34.27
CA LEU A 132 -7.50 41.35 34.23
C LEU A 132 -8.95 41.86 34.21
N ILE A 133 -9.22 43.17 34.17
CA ILE A 133 -10.60 43.70 34.24
C ILE A 133 -10.78 44.92 33.35
N THR A 134 -11.14 44.70 32.08
CA THR A 134 -12.13 45.51 31.33
C THR A 134 -12.69 44.66 30.19
N PRO A 135 -14.03 44.57 30.03
CA PRO A 135 -14.66 43.74 29.01
C PRO A 135 -14.88 44.58 27.74
N ASP A 136 -14.06 44.39 26.72
CA ASP A 136 -14.41 44.84 25.37
C ASP A 136 -13.70 43.99 24.31
N GLU A 137 -14.12 42.73 24.22
CA GLU A 137 -13.99 41.97 22.98
C GLU A 137 -15.40 41.59 22.54
N LYS A 138 -15.89 42.28 21.51
CA LYS A 138 -17.08 41.87 20.78
C LYS A 138 -16.88 40.44 20.29
N LEU A 139 -17.50 39.51 21.00
CA LEU A 139 -17.71 38.14 20.52
C LEU A 139 -18.27 38.22 19.09
N PRO A 140 -17.76 37.41 18.15
CA PRO A 140 -18.33 37.33 16.82
C PRO A 140 -19.82 36.95 16.93
N PRO A 141 -20.68 37.46 16.04
CA PRO A 141 -22.11 37.16 16.08
C PRO A 141 -22.36 35.65 16.13
N VAL A 142 -23.28 35.21 16.98
CA VAL A 142 -23.61 33.79 17.21
C VAL A 142 -24.15 33.10 15.95
N HIS A 143 -24.39 33.85 14.86
CA HIS A 143 -24.78 33.34 13.55
C HIS A 143 -23.61 32.77 12.73
N THR A 144 -22.35 32.97 13.13
CA THR A 144 -21.16 32.40 12.46
C THR A 144 -20.64 31.10 13.08
N LEU A 145 -21.26 30.59 14.14
CA LEU A 145 -21.09 29.20 14.55
C LEU A 145 -21.93 28.34 13.61
N SER A 146 -21.40 28.03 12.43
CA SER A 146 -21.96 26.95 11.62
C SER A 146 -21.83 25.66 12.41
N ILE A 147 -22.90 25.30 13.13
CA ILE A 147 -23.07 24.03 13.84
C ILE A 147 -22.91 22.83 12.87
N ASN A 148 -22.84 23.10 11.57
CA ASN A 148 -22.76 22.11 10.49
C ASN A 148 -21.36 21.97 9.87
N ASP A 149 -20.31 22.63 10.39
CA ASP A 149 -18.93 22.38 9.91
C ASP A 149 -18.25 21.18 10.60
N THR A 150 -19.00 20.09 10.71
CA THR A 150 -18.53 18.84 11.34
C THR A 150 -17.35 18.24 10.57
N LEU A 151 -17.33 18.41 9.25
CA LEU A 151 -16.21 17.98 8.42
C LEU A 151 -14.95 18.83 8.65
N GLY A 152 -15.05 20.16 8.71
CA GLY A 152 -13.91 21.02 9.01
C GLY A 152 -13.28 20.67 10.35
N VAL A 153 -14.09 20.44 11.38
CA VAL A 153 -13.63 19.97 12.69
C VAL A 153 -12.95 18.60 12.60
N ALA A 154 -13.50 17.66 11.81
CA ALA A 154 -12.88 16.35 11.60
C ALA A 154 -11.54 16.45 10.86
N LEU A 155 -11.45 17.32 9.85
CA LEU A 155 -10.22 17.59 9.09
C LEU A 155 -9.16 18.28 9.96
N ASP A 156 -9.53 19.23 10.82
CA ASP A 156 -8.63 19.88 11.77
C ASP A 156 -8.07 18.88 12.79
N ARG A 157 -8.93 18.00 13.32
CA ARG A 157 -8.51 16.90 14.20
C ARG A 157 -7.55 15.96 13.49
N LEU A 158 -7.80 15.64 12.22
CA LEU A 158 -6.90 14.84 11.40
C LEU A 158 -5.59 15.58 11.09
N GLY A 159 -5.64 16.89 10.84
CA GLY A 159 -4.48 17.76 10.64
C GLY A 159 -3.59 17.90 11.88
N SER A 160 -4.17 17.83 13.08
CA SER A 160 -3.40 17.80 14.32
C SER A 160 -2.43 16.61 14.40
N LEU A 161 -2.70 15.52 13.67
CA LEU A 161 -1.81 14.35 13.56
C LEU A 161 -0.52 14.66 12.84
N VAL A 162 -0.52 15.65 11.94
CA VAL A 162 0.66 16.12 11.21
C VAL A 162 1.47 17.08 12.08
N LEU A 163 0.79 18.02 12.76
CA LEU A 163 1.45 19.00 13.64
C LEU A 163 2.15 18.36 14.85
N ARG A 164 1.63 17.24 15.35
CA ARG A 164 2.25 16.48 16.45
C ARG A 164 3.59 15.83 16.10
N GLN A 165 3.96 15.75 14.82
CA GLN A 165 5.18 15.06 14.41
C GLN A 165 6.47 15.89 14.53
N GLY A 166 6.39 17.20 14.81
CA GLY A 166 7.56 18.06 15.00
C GLY A 166 8.48 18.15 13.78
N SER A 167 9.44 19.08 13.82
CA SER A 167 10.43 19.33 12.75
C SER A 167 11.30 18.11 12.37
N ASP A 168 11.32 17.06 13.19
CA ASP A 168 12.14 15.86 12.99
C ASP A 168 11.39 14.74 12.24
N GLY A 169 10.06 14.83 12.08
CA GLY A 169 9.22 13.73 11.57
C GLY A 169 9.28 13.48 10.06
N TYR A 170 9.73 14.46 9.27
CA TYR A 170 9.88 14.32 7.81
C TYR A 170 11.29 13.87 7.39
N SER A 171 12.25 13.84 8.32
CA SER A 171 13.65 13.49 8.05
C SER A 171 13.86 11.98 8.05
N ALA A 172 13.08 11.27 7.23
CA ALA A 172 13.31 9.86 6.89
C ALA A 172 12.64 9.51 5.55
N THR A 173 12.90 10.32 4.51
CA THR A 173 12.71 9.89 3.11
C THR A 173 13.74 8.83 2.68
N SER A 174 14.62 8.36 3.59
CA SER A 174 15.50 7.21 3.37
C SER A 174 14.78 5.89 3.59
N GLY A 175 13.98 5.50 2.60
CA GLY A 175 13.34 4.19 2.50
C GLY A 175 11.93 4.18 3.07
N ALA A 176 10.94 4.32 2.17
CA ALA A 176 9.54 4.02 2.49
C ALA A 176 9.46 2.64 3.14
N ASN A 177 9.35 2.60 4.46
CA ASN A 177 9.25 1.34 5.20
C ASN A 177 7.93 0.70 4.77
N SER A 178 8.02 -0.34 3.94
CA SER A 178 6.86 -1.04 3.37
C SER A 178 5.87 -1.46 4.44
N ASN A 179 6.33 -1.80 5.65
CA ASN A 179 5.46 -2.16 6.77
C ASN A 179 4.69 -0.95 7.34
N ALA A 180 5.31 0.22 7.42
CA ALA A 180 4.62 1.44 7.86
C ALA A 180 3.60 1.89 6.80
N THR A 181 3.97 1.85 5.53
CA THR A 181 3.04 2.12 4.43
C THR A 181 1.90 1.12 4.40
N PHE A 182 2.17 -0.16 4.68
CA PHE A 182 1.16 -1.21 4.80
C PHE A 182 0.23 -0.97 5.99
N LEU A 183 0.77 -0.64 7.17
CA LEU A 183 -0.04 -0.28 8.34
C LEU A 183 -0.95 0.92 8.05
N GLY A 184 -0.40 1.98 7.43
CA GLY A 184 -1.18 3.14 7.00
C GLY A 184 -2.28 2.76 6.01
N GLN A 185 -1.99 1.89 5.05
CA GLN A 185 -2.97 1.35 4.12
C GLN A 185 -4.08 0.56 4.84
N SER A 186 -3.73 -0.28 5.82
CA SER A 186 -4.70 -1.02 6.63
C SER A 186 -5.61 -0.08 7.43
N ILE A 187 -5.05 0.96 8.04
CA ILE A 187 -5.84 1.98 8.76
C ILE A 187 -6.84 2.66 7.82
N ILE A 188 -6.42 3.06 6.62
CA ILE A 188 -7.31 3.65 5.61
C ILE A 188 -8.46 2.70 5.25
N GLN A 189 -8.13 1.44 4.96
CA GLN A 189 -9.13 0.44 4.58
C GLN A 189 -10.13 0.14 5.68
N THR A 190 -9.67 0.01 6.93
CA THR A 190 -10.53 -0.24 8.09
C THR A 190 -11.39 0.98 8.41
N SER A 191 -10.82 2.18 8.35
CA SER A 191 -11.57 3.42 8.61
C SER A 191 -12.67 3.64 7.59
N ALA A 192 -12.41 3.37 6.31
CA ALA A 192 -13.43 3.46 5.26
C ALA A 192 -14.53 2.41 5.44
N ALA A 193 -14.17 1.18 5.83
CA ALA A 193 -15.13 0.13 6.13
C ALA A 193 -16.07 0.53 7.28
N PHE A 194 -15.47 1.00 8.38
CA PHE A 194 -16.19 1.39 9.58
C PHE A 194 -17.09 2.61 9.34
N ALA A 195 -16.61 3.61 8.59
CA ALA A 195 -17.43 4.77 8.22
C ALA A 195 -18.64 4.37 7.37
N VAL A 196 -18.46 3.49 6.39
CA VAL A 196 -19.55 2.98 5.55
C VAL A 196 -20.54 2.17 6.39
N GLU A 197 -20.07 1.28 7.26
CA GLU A 197 -20.95 0.50 8.16
C GLU A 197 -21.79 1.41 9.07
N ARG A 198 -21.22 2.51 9.57
CA ARG A 198 -21.93 3.51 10.37
C ARG A 198 -23.01 4.27 9.60
N VAL A 199 -22.77 4.59 8.32
CA VAL A 199 -23.76 5.27 7.47
C VAL A 199 -24.84 4.29 6.98
N PHE A 200 -24.48 3.02 6.82
CA PHE A 200 -25.34 1.96 6.28
C PHE A 200 -25.44 0.76 7.25
N PRO A 201 -26.07 0.91 8.42
CA PRO A 201 -26.12 -0.16 9.43
C PRO A 201 -26.92 -1.40 8.95
N ASP A 202 -27.95 -1.22 8.12
CA ASP A 202 -28.84 -2.29 7.64
C ASP A 202 -28.35 -3.02 6.37
N THR A 203 -27.02 -3.13 6.19
CA THR A 203 -26.38 -3.84 5.07
C THR A 203 -26.84 -5.29 4.89
N ALA A 204 -27.38 -5.92 5.93
CA ALA A 204 -27.91 -7.28 5.87
C ALA A 204 -29.35 -7.37 5.30
N THR A 205 -30.11 -6.27 5.19
CA THR A 205 -31.55 -6.38 4.90
C THR A 205 -32.20 -5.29 4.04
N SER A 206 -31.61 -4.11 3.82
CA SER A 206 -32.33 -3.09 3.00
C SER A 206 -31.50 -2.02 2.26
N ALA A 207 -30.17 -1.93 2.43
CA ALA A 207 -29.36 -0.99 1.64
C ALA A 207 -28.71 -1.71 0.45
N ASN A 208 -29.01 -1.25 -0.77
CA ASN A 208 -28.47 -1.79 -2.03
C ASN A 208 -26.94 -2.04 -1.92
N PRO A 209 -26.46 -3.30 -1.96
CA PRO A 209 -25.04 -3.64 -1.73
C PRO A 209 -24.10 -2.93 -2.73
N THR A 210 -24.64 -2.52 -3.88
CA THR A 210 -23.97 -1.72 -4.90
C THR A 210 -23.58 -0.34 -4.37
N VAL A 211 -24.47 0.32 -3.61
CA VAL A 211 -24.26 1.68 -3.07
C VAL A 211 -23.20 1.67 -1.98
N VAL A 212 -23.25 0.67 -1.10
CA VAL A 212 -22.25 0.45 -0.04
C VAL A 212 -20.86 0.24 -0.65
N THR A 213 -20.78 -0.59 -1.69
CA THR A 213 -19.52 -0.85 -2.42
C THR A 213 -19.02 0.40 -3.14
N LEU A 214 -19.93 1.15 -3.78
CA LEU A 214 -19.61 2.41 -4.46
C LEU A 214 -19.05 3.45 -3.48
N ALA A 215 -19.74 3.69 -2.36
CA ALA A 215 -19.32 4.64 -1.34
C ALA A 215 -17.92 4.31 -0.81
N ARG A 216 -17.66 3.02 -0.52
CA ARG A 216 -16.34 2.56 -0.11
C ARG A 216 -15.27 2.80 -1.17
N ASN A 217 -15.56 2.49 -2.43
CA ASN A 217 -14.63 2.68 -3.55
C ASN A 217 -14.33 4.16 -3.80
N CYS A 218 -15.32 5.04 -3.65
CA CYS A 218 -15.12 6.48 -3.76
C CYS A 218 -14.19 7.02 -2.66
N LEU A 219 -14.41 6.62 -1.40
CA LEU A 219 -13.52 7.00 -0.28
C LEU A 219 -12.08 6.52 -0.48
N LEU A 220 -11.92 5.29 -1.00
CA LEU A 220 -10.62 4.67 -1.24
C LEU A 220 -9.96 5.09 -2.56
N SER A 221 -10.62 5.95 -3.35
CA SER A 221 -10.06 6.44 -4.60
C SER A 221 -8.81 7.28 -4.32
N ASN A 222 -7.80 7.16 -5.20
CA ASN A 222 -6.56 7.92 -5.07
C ASN A 222 -6.83 9.44 -5.05
N GLY A 223 -7.83 9.91 -5.80
CA GLY A 223 -8.21 11.33 -5.84
C GLY A 223 -8.72 11.85 -4.49
N VAL A 224 -9.62 11.11 -3.83
CA VAL A 224 -10.14 11.50 -2.50
C VAL A 224 -9.04 11.41 -1.45
N LEU A 225 -8.25 10.34 -1.44
CA LEU A 225 -7.17 10.16 -0.47
C LEU A 225 -6.05 11.20 -0.64
N ALA A 226 -5.71 11.57 -1.88
CA ALA A 226 -4.74 12.63 -2.14
C ALA A 226 -5.28 14.00 -1.68
N THR A 227 -6.53 14.32 -2.01
CA THR A 227 -7.17 15.58 -1.59
C THR A 227 -7.27 15.67 -0.06
N LEU A 228 -7.58 14.55 0.61
CA LEU A 228 -7.61 14.47 2.07
C LEU A 228 -6.21 14.61 2.67
N GLY A 229 -5.20 13.99 2.06
CA GLY A 229 -3.80 14.15 2.43
C GLY A 229 -3.35 15.61 2.33
N ASP A 230 -3.62 16.26 1.21
CA ASP A 230 -3.30 17.67 0.99
C ASP A 230 -3.98 18.59 2.01
N ALA A 231 -5.25 18.34 2.32
CA ALA A 231 -6.02 19.09 3.31
C ALA A 231 -5.39 19.07 4.72
N ILE A 232 -4.66 18.01 5.06
CA ILE A 232 -3.99 17.88 6.36
C ILE A 232 -2.48 18.17 6.31
N GLY A 233 -1.94 18.57 5.15
CA GLY A 233 -0.51 18.84 4.97
C GLY A 233 0.35 17.59 4.71
N ALA A 234 -0.23 16.52 4.19
CA ALA A 234 0.45 15.31 3.72
C ALA A 234 0.50 15.28 2.17
N PRO A 235 1.58 15.79 1.55
CA PRO A 235 1.62 16.12 0.11
C PRO A 235 1.64 14.91 -0.83
N THR A 236 1.77 13.69 -0.29
CA THR A 236 1.71 12.46 -1.08
C THR A 236 0.95 11.40 -0.32
N LEU A 237 0.35 10.46 -1.06
CA LEU A 237 -0.34 9.32 -0.46
C LEU A 237 0.59 8.45 0.41
N ILE A 238 1.88 8.39 0.06
CA ILE A 238 2.89 7.70 0.88
C ILE A 238 3.07 8.43 2.21
N VAL A 239 3.24 9.75 2.19
CA VAL A 239 3.36 10.55 3.41
C VAL A 239 2.09 10.44 4.25
N PHE A 240 0.90 10.49 3.64
CA PHE A 240 -0.35 10.30 4.34
C PHE A 240 -0.41 8.95 5.08
N LYS A 241 -0.03 7.85 4.42
CA LYS A 241 0.06 6.52 5.04
C LYS A 241 1.07 6.48 6.19
N LEU A 242 2.23 7.11 6.02
CA LEU A 242 3.26 7.16 7.06
C LEU A 242 2.80 7.98 8.26
N VAL A 243 2.09 9.10 8.04
CA VAL A 243 1.49 9.92 9.11
C VAL A 243 0.52 9.08 9.93
N LEU A 244 -0.38 8.35 9.28
CA LEU A 244 -1.33 7.46 9.96
C LEU A 244 -0.61 6.33 10.72
N ALA A 245 0.39 5.70 10.10
CA ALA A 245 1.14 4.61 10.73
C ALA A 245 1.94 5.08 11.96
N THR A 246 2.55 6.25 11.90
CA THR A 246 3.28 6.83 13.04
C THR A 246 2.33 7.21 14.16
N ASN A 247 1.18 7.83 13.83
CA ASN A 247 0.16 8.17 14.83
C ASN A 247 -0.50 6.93 15.45
N CYS A 248 -0.66 5.86 14.69
CA CYS A 248 -1.11 4.59 15.22
C CYS A 248 -0.16 4.00 16.27
N ARG A 249 1.16 4.25 16.15
CA ARG A 249 2.12 3.80 17.17
C ARG A 249 2.04 4.62 18.46
N SER A 250 1.68 5.91 18.38
CA SER A 250 1.63 6.79 19.55
C SER A 250 0.26 6.82 20.22
N LEU A 251 -0.82 6.78 19.45
CA LEU A 251 -2.20 6.88 19.93
C LEU A 251 -2.91 5.54 20.03
N GLY A 252 -2.35 4.50 19.42
CA GLY A 252 -3.02 3.22 19.24
C GLY A 252 -3.86 3.16 17.96
N PHE A 253 -4.23 1.94 17.60
CA PHE A 253 -4.96 1.64 16.37
C PHE A 253 -6.39 2.21 16.40
N ASP A 254 -7.10 1.99 17.50
CA ASP A 254 -8.51 2.41 17.64
C ASP A 254 -8.68 3.92 17.54
N ALA A 255 -7.84 4.69 18.25
CA ALA A 255 -7.88 6.15 18.20
C ALA A 255 -7.58 6.71 16.80
N THR A 256 -6.68 6.07 16.06
CA THR A 256 -6.33 6.50 14.70
C THR A 256 -7.43 6.18 13.69
N ILE A 257 -8.07 5.01 13.84
CA ILE A 257 -9.26 4.65 13.05
C ILE A 257 -10.40 5.59 13.35
N ASP A 258 -10.68 5.89 14.62
CA ASP A 258 -11.79 6.76 14.99
C ASP A 258 -11.62 8.15 14.34
N LEU A 259 -10.42 8.73 14.36
CA LEU A 259 -10.14 10.01 13.71
C LEU A 259 -10.40 9.98 12.19
N LEU A 260 -9.84 9.01 11.47
CA LEU A 260 -9.98 8.94 10.02
C LEU A 260 -11.40 8.52 9.60
N SER A 261 -12.02 7.61 10.33
CA SER A 261 -13.37 7.15 10.05
C SER A 261 -14.42 8.24 10.31
N ASN A 262 -14.21 9.12 11.29
CA ASN A 262 -15.05 10.29 11.50
C ASN A 262 -14.98 11.24 10.29
N ALA A 263 -13.79 11.51 9.75
CA ALA A 263 -13.67 12.31 8.52
C ALA A 263 -14.39 11.65 7.32
N PHE A 264 -14.24 10.34 7.15
CA PHE A 264 -14.96 9.59 6.10
C PHE A 264 -16.47 9.55 6.31
N TYR A 265 -16.94 9.43 7.56
CA TYR A 265 -18.35 9.45 7.90
C TYR A 265 -18.99 10.79 7.52
N GLU A 266 -18.37 11.91 7.91
CA GLU A 266 -18.86 13.26 7.58
C GLU A 266 -18.89 13.50 6.06
N LEU A 267 -17.91 12.95 5.33
CA LEU A 267 -17.88 13.01 3.88
C LEU A 267 -19.07 12.27 3.24
N LEU A 268 -19.46 11.11 3.77
CA LEU A 268 -20.55 10.30 3.23
C LEU A 268 -21.94 10.82 3.62
N VAL A 269 -22.14 11.21 4.89
CA VAL A 269 -23.45 11.68 5.38
C VAL A 269 -23.91 12.91 4.61
N ALA A 270 -23.00 13.81 4.27
CA ALA A 270 -23.36 15.08 3.65
C ALA A 270 -23.75 14.98 2.15
N ASP A 271 -23.41 13.91 1.42
CA ASP A 271 -23.91 13.66 0.05
C ASP A 271 -25.22 12.87 0.03
N GLY A 272 -25.58 12.22 1.15
CA GLY A 272 -26.58 11.17 1.14
C GLY A 272 -26.12 9.94 0.35
N PRO A 273 -26.73 8.78 0.58
CA PRO A 273 -26.26 7.51 0.04
C PRO A 273 -26.27 7.42 -1.49
N GLU A 274 -27.14 8.18 -2.17
CA GLU A 274 -27.35 8.06 -3.62
C GLU A 274 -26.49 9.00 -4.48
N ASN A 275 -25.85 10.03 -3.91
CA ASN A 275 -25.08 11.02 -4.67
C ASN A 275 -23.56 10.95 -4.44
N VAL A 276 -23.07 9.87 -3.82
CA VAL A 276 -21.65 9.72 -3.52
C VAL A 276 -20.84 9.58 -4.82
N SER A 277 -19.96 10.53 -5.08
CA SER A 277 -19.05 10.53 -6.22
C SER A 277 -17.66 11.04 -5.83
N ILE A 278 -16.62 10.62 -6.55
CA ILE A 278 -15.25 11.12 -6.30
C ILE A 278 -15.20 12.66 -6.37
N GLY A 279 -15.89 13.24 -7.36
CA GLY A 279 -15.91 14.69 -7.57
C GLY A 279 -16.61 15.48 -6.46
N SER A 280 -17.74 14.98 -5.94
CA SER A 280 -18.48 15.62 -4.84
C SER A 280 -17.65 15.61 -3.55
N LEU A 281 -17.03 14.47 -3.23
CA LEU A 281 -16.17 14.31 -2.05
C LEU A 281 -14.95 15.23 -2.10
N CYS A 282 -14.21 15.24 -3.22
CA CYS A 282 -13.03 16.11 -3.39
C CYS A 282 -13.38 17.60 -3.30
N ARG A 283 -14.53 18.01 -3.87
CA ARG A 283 -15.01 19.40 -3.77
C ARG A 283 -15.25 19.78 -2.32
N ARG A 284 -15.89 18.92 -1.54
CA ARG A 284 -16.19 19.18 -0.13
C ARG A 284 -14.92 19.30 0.70
N ILE A 285 -13.96 18.38 0.54
CA ILE A 285 -12.67 18.49 1.24
C ILE A 285 -12.02 19.85 0.98
N LYS A 286 -12.03 20.32 -0.28
CA LYS A 286 -11.48 21.64 -0.66
C LYS A 286 -12.23 22.82 -0.07
N GLN A 287 -13.56 22.73 0.07
CA GLN A 287 -14.37 23.78 0.68
C GLN A 287 -14.09 23.96 2.17
N HIS A 288 -13.72 22.87 2.87
CA HIS A 288 -13.50 22.86 4.31
C HIS A 288 -12.02 22.88 4.73
N SER A 289 -11.09 22.79 3.77
CA SER A 289 -9.63 22.85 4.02
C SER A 289 -9.04 24.27 3.87
N GLY A 290 -9.85 25.28 3.54
CA GLY A 290 -9.40 26.64 3.25
C GLY A 290 -9.99 27.69 4.18
N GLY A 291 -9.30 28.00 5.29
CA GLY A 291 -9.72 29.07 6.18
C GLY A 291 -8.86 29.32 7.42
N SER A 292 -7.53 29.41 7.31
CA SER A 292 -6.64 30.25 8.15
C SER A 292 -5.19 29.76 8.04
N ARG A 293 -4.44 30.30 7.07
CA ARG A 293 -2.98 30.45 7.09
C ARG A 293 -2.63 31.42 5.96
N ASP A 294 -2.52 32.68 6.38
CA ASP A 294 -2.31 33.92 5.66
C ASP A 294 -1.81 33.88 4.20
N SER A 295 -2.57 34.56 3.32
CA SER A 295 -2.03 35.38 2.23
C SER A 295 -3.06 36.45 1.84
N ARG A 296 -3.06 37.54 2.61
CA ARG A 296 -3.75 38.79 2.30
C ARG A 296 -2.81 39.64 1.45
N ALA A 297 -2.97 39.62 0.12
CA ALA A 297 -2.57 40.73 -0.74
C ALA A 297 -3.36 40.74 -2.06
N THR A 298 -4.14 41.81 -2.21
CA THR A 298 -4.59 42.44 -3.47
C THR A 298 -5.59 41.71 -4.37
N SER A 299 -6.86 42.01 -4.12
CA SER A 299 -7.83 42.34 -5.17
C SER A 299 -7.41 43.64 -5.86
N ILE A 300 -7.46 43.69 -7.20
CA ILE A 300 -8.00 44.79 -8.01
C ILE A 300 -8.16 44.28 -9.46
N LEU A 301 -9.33 44.58 -10.03
CA LEU A 301 -9.78 44.39 -11.40
C LEU A 301 -8.80 44.96 -12.43
N SER A 302 -8.62 44.30 -13.59
CA SER A 302 -8.51 45.02 -14.87
C SER A 302 -8.67 44.11 -16.08
N GLU A 303 -9.36 44.66 -17.07
CA GLU A 303 -9.80 44.12 -18.34
C GLU A 303 -8.66 43.65 -19.26
N SER A 304 -8.98 42.67 -20.10
CA SER A 304 -8.25 42.24 -21.31
C SER A 304 -8.13 43.37 -22.34
N PRO A 305 -7.08 43.44 -23.20
CA PRO A 305 -6.98 42.55 -24.36
C PRO A 305 -5.56 42.14 -24.83
N ASP A 306 -5.55 41.00 -25.54
CA ASP A 306 -4.65 40.56 -26.62
C ASP A 306 -3.12 40.65 -26.49
N HIS A 307 -2.47 39.49 -26.30
CA HIS A 307 -1.66 38.83 -27.34
C HIS A 307 -1.01 37.51 -26.87
N ASN A 308 -1.34 36.43 -27.60
CA ASN A 308 -0.56 35.23 -27.96
C ASN A 308 0.41 34.58 -26.95
N GLY A 309 0.08 33.34 -26.54
CA GLY A 309 1.10 32.36 -26.12
C GLY A 309 0.64 31.21 -25.21
N ALA A 310 -0.05 30.22 -25.78
CA ALA A 310 -0.16 28.82 -25.30
C ALA A 310 -0.70 28.55 -23.88
N ALA A 311 -2.03 28.37 -23.79
CA ALA A 311 -2.64 27.54 -22.76
C ALA A 311 -2.32 26.05 -23.03
N ALA A 312 -1.48 25.43 -22.21
CA ALA A 312 -1.30 23.97 -22.20
C ALA A 312 -2.28 23.35 -21.18
N SER A 313 -3.05 22.39 -21.67
CA SER A 313 -4.15 21.69 -21.01
C SER A 313 -3.71 20.82 -19.83
N ASN A 314 -4.34 21.01 -18.67
CA ASN A 314 -4.29 20.08 -17.52
C ASN A 314 -5.13 18.80 -17.77
N MET A 315 -5.08 18.23 -18.97
CA MET A 315 -5.71 16.94 -19.28
C MET A 315 -4.78 15.79 -18.87
N PRO A 316 -5.29 14.68 -18.31
CA PRO A 316 -4.49 13.47 -18.10
C PRO A 316 -3.86 13.02 -19.42
N LEU A 317 -2.53 12.90 -19.48
CA LEU A 317 -1.86 12.41 -20.68
C LEU A 317 -2.04 10.88 -20.72
N ILE A 318 -3.16 10.45 -21.30
CA ILE A 318 -3.53 9.03 -21.42
C ILE A 318 -2.80 8.42 -22.62
N ARG A 319 -1.99 7.40 -22.37
CA ARG A 319 -1.25 6.63 -23.36
C ARG A 319 -1.89 5.26 -23.54
N PRO A 320 -2.26 4.85 -24.77
CA PRO A 320 -2.70 3.49 -25.02
C PRO A 320 -1.53 2.52 -24.86
N VAL A 321 -1.79 1.40 -24.20
CA VAL A 321 -0.86 0.30 -23.97
C VAL A 321 -1.42 -0.98 -24.58
N THR A 322 -0.65 -1.61 -25.45
CA THR A 322 -0.93 -2.95 -25.98
C THR A 322 0.09 -3.91 -25.38
N LEU A 323 -0.39 -4.99 -24.77
CA LEU A 323 0.42 -6.10 -24.30
C LEU A 323 0.07 -7.33 -25.13
N ARG A 324 1.08 -8.01 -25.69
CA ARG A 324 0.91 -9.19 -26.54
C ARG A 324 1.53 -10.43 -25.93
N PHE A 325 0.94 -11.58 -26.22
CA PHE A 325 1.53 -12.88 -25.96
C PHE A 325 1.03 -13.87 -27.02
N LEU A 326 1.95 -14.39 -27.85
CA LEU A 326 1.62 -15.23 -29.00
C LEU A 326 0.59 -14.53 -29.91
N SER A 327 -0.57 -15.15 -30.15
CA SER A 327 -1.67 -14.59 -30.94
C SER A 327 -2.64 -13.72 -30.14
N GLN A 328 -2.45 -13.59 -28.83
CA GLN A 328 -3.33 -12.83 -27.96
C GLN A 328 -2.80 -11.41 -27.75
N GLN A 329 -3.71 -10.45 -27.66
CA GLN A 329 -3.40 -9.08 -27.30
C GLN A 329 -4.37 -8.57 -26.24
N PHE A 330 -3.87 -7.71 -25.36
CA PHE A 330 -4.61 -7.06 -24.31
C PHE A 330 -4.34 -5.56 -24.36
N GLU A 331 -5.40 -4.75 -24.38
CA GLU A 331 -5.29 -3.29 -24.51
C GLU A 331 -5.77 -2.61 -23.22
N PHE A 332 -4.99 -1.64 -22.75
CA PHE A 332 -5.32 -0.81 -21.59
C PHE A 332 -4.72 0.59 -21.75
N THR A 333 -4.97 1.46 -20.78
CA THR A 333 -4.48 2.84 -20.81
C THR A 333 -3.58 3.14 -19.62
N TYR A 334 -2.63 4.05 -19.82
CA TYR A 334 -1.70 4.52 -18.81
C TYR A 334 -1.70 6.04 -18.76
N ALA A 335 -2.02 6.62 -17.60
CA ALA A 335 -2.04 8.07 -17.41
C ALA A 335 -0.68 8.58 -16.93
N ALA A 336 0.14 9.10 -17.85
CA ALA A 336 1.55 9.39 -17.61
C ALA A 336 1.82 10.49 -16.57
N ASN A 337 0.85 11.36 -16.32
CA ASN A 337 0.96 12.46 -15.36
C ASN A 337 0.31 12.16 -14.00
N THR A 338 -0.38 11.03 -13.85
CA THR A 338 -1.11 10.68 -12.61
C THR A 338 -0.81 9.27 -12.09
N SER A 339 -0.12 8.44 -12.86
CA SER A 339 0.30 7.09 -12.50
C SER A 339 1.81 6.96 -12.51
N THR A 340 2.36 6.16 -11.60
CA THR A 340 3.75 5.71 -11.68
C THR A 340 3.88 4.62 -12.75
N PRO A 341 4.98 4.59 -13.53
CA PRO A 341 5.22 3.49 -14.46
C PRO A 341 5.19 2.14 -13.74
N PRO A 342 4.59 1.10 -14.34
CA PRO A 342 4.58 -0.23 -13.77
C PRO A 342 6.00 -0.82 -13.76
N THR A 343 6.25 -1.70 -12.81
CA THR A 343 7.49 -2.49 -12.74
C THR A 343 7.46 -3.68 -13.70
N VAL A 344 8.64 -4.21 -14.03
CA VAL A 344 8.79 -5.41 -14.87
C VAL A 344 8.04 -6.59 -14.26
N SER A 345 8.11 -6.74 -12.93
CA SER A 345 7.40 -7.81 -12.22
C SER A 345 5.88 -7.66 -12.31
N GLU A 346 5.37 -6.43 -12.19
CA GLU A 346 3.93 -6.17 -12.34
C GLU A 346 3.43 -6.47 -13.75
N ILE A 347 4.13 -6.03 -14.80
CA ILE A 347 3.72 -6.36 -16.19
C ILE A 347 3.73 -7.88 -16.41
N ILE A 348 4.73 -8.59 -15.91
CA ILE A 348 4.83 -10.05 -16.06
C ILE A 348 3.71 -10.76 -15.31
N ASP A 349 3.46 -10.43 -14.05
CA ASP A 349 2.46 -11.12 -13.22
C ASP A 349 1.03 -10.85 -13.71
N ASN A 350 0.78 -9.61 -14.13
CA ASN A 350 -0.49 -9.23 -14.74
C ASN A 350 -0.68 -9.88 -16.11
N GLY A 351 0.37 -9.94 -16.92
CA GLY A 351 0.37 -10.62 -18.20
C GLY A 351 0.09 -12.11 -18.08
N LYS A 352 0.73 -12.80 -17.13
CA LYS A 352 0.43 -14.22 -16.84
C LYS A 352 -1.02 -14.44 -16.49
N THR A 353 -1.57 -13.55 -15.66
CA THR A 353 -2.98 -13.60 -15.26
C THR A 353 -3.90 -13.36 -16.46
N ALA A 354 -3.60 -12.35 -17.28
CA ALA A 354 -4.42 -11.98 -18.43
C ALA A 354 -4.43 -13.05 -19.54
N PHE A 355 -3.27 -13.65 -19.85
CA PHE A 355 -3.12 -14.64 -20.92
C PHE A 355 -3.15 -16.09 -20.44
N HIS A 356 -3.45 -16.33 -19.15
CA HIS A 356 -3.48 -17.66 -18.53
C HIS A 356 -2.17 -18.46 -18.77
N ILE A 357 -1.03 -17.79 -18.61
CA ILE A 357 0.29 -18.43 -18.83
C ILE A 357 0.63 -19.30 -17.61
N ILE A 358 0.60 -20.62 -17.79
CA ILE A 358 0.85 -21.61 -16.73
C ILE A 358 2.34 -22.01 -16.73
N GLY A 359 3.11 -21.65 -15.70
CA GLY A 359 4.53 -22.02 -15.55
C GLY A 359 5.33 -21.18 -14.55
N ASP A 360 6.51 -21.66 -14.12
CA ASP A 360 7.36 -20.94 -13.15
C ASP A 360 8.09 -19.76 -13.80
N ASN A 361 8.30 -18.69 -13.02
CA ASN A 361 8.84 -17.35 -13.34
C ASN A 361 10.15 -17.24 -14.18
N LYS A 362 10.73 -18.31 -14.71
CA LYS A 362 12.15 -18.32 -15.07
C LYS A 362 12.51 -17.89 -16.49
N VAL A 363 11.59 -17.60 -17.40
CA VAL A 363 12.00 -17.15 -18.74
C VAL A 363 10.96 -16.30 -19.48
N ILE A 364 10.12 -15.51 -18.79
CA ILE A 364 9.27 -14.53 -19.50
C ILE A 364 9.98 -13.19 -19.49
N GLN A 365 10.30 -12.70 -20.68
CA GLN A 365 10.90 -11.38 -20.88
C GLN A 365 9.87 -10.43 -21.50
N ILE A 366 10.05 -9.14 -21.25
CA ILE A 366 9.24 -8.09 -21.89
C ILE A 366 10.05 -7.55 -23.05
N ARG A 367 9.48 -7.59 -24.25
CA ARG A 367 10.04 -7.03 -25.47
C ARG A 367 9.28 -5.75 -25.82
N ASN A 368 9.99 -4.66 -26.04
CA ASN A 368 9.39 -3.41 -26.53
C ASN A 368 9.27 -3.47 -28.05
N VAL A 369 8.05 -3.58 -28.55
CA VAL A 369 7.76 -3.66 -29.99
C VAL A 369 8.01 -2.31 -30.68
N ASN A 370 7.83 -1.20 -29.97
CA ASN A 370 8.05 0.14 -30.52
C ASN A 370 9.53 0.45 -30.81
N GLN A 371 10.45 -0.13 -30.04
CA GLN A 371 11.90 0.11 -30.12
C GLN A 371 12.64 -1.06 -30.77
N GLY A 372 12.11 -1.56 -31.90
CA GLY A 372 12.77 -2.61 -32.69
C GLY A 372 12.93 -3.96 -31.97
N GLY A 373 12.10 -4.24 -30.96
CA GLY A 373 12.14 -5.51 -30.23
C GLY A 373 13.19 -5.59 -29.13
N ARG A 374 13.64 -4.45 -28.57
CA ARG A 374 14.56 -4.44 -27.42
C ARG A 374 13.93 -5.14 -26.21
N ILE A 375 14.70 -6.00 -25.55
CA ILE A 375 14.29 -6.63 -24.28
C ILE A 375 14.44 -5.62 -23.13
N LEU A 376 13.40 -5.52 -22.30
CA LEU A 376 13.32 -4.66 -21.12
C LEU A 376 13.52 -5.52 -19.86
N ASP A 377 14.76 -5.62 -19.39
CA ASP A 377 15.13 -6.46 -18.24
C ASP A 377 15.13 -5.68 -16.90
N THR A 378 15.07 -4.35 -16.94
CA THR A 378 15.10 -3.49 -15.74
C THR A 378 13.87 -2.59 -15.64
N ASP A 379 13.48 -2.26 -14.40
CA ASP A 379 12.40 -1.29 -14.15
C ASP A 379 12.71 0.10 -14.73
N ALA A 380 13.99 0.46 -14.86
CA ALA A 380 14.41 1.71 -15.48
C ALA A 380 14.11 1.75 -16.99
N ASP A 381 14.40 0.65 -17.72
CA ASP A 381 14.11 0.56 -19.17
C ASP A 381 12.60 0.61 -19.44
N LEU A 382 11.82 -0.01 -18.55
CA LEU A 382 10.36 0.01 -18.63
C LEU A 382 9.80 1.39 -18.30
N ALA A 383 10.29 2.04 -17.24
CA ALA A 383 9.90 3.41 -16.89
C ALA A 383 10.22 4.41 -18.02
N GLU A 384 11.38 4.27 -18.66
CA GLU A 384 11.75 5.06 -19.84
C GLU A 384 10.75 4.86 -20.98
N THR A 385 10.42 3.61 -21.31
CA THR A 385 9.43 3.26 -22.34
C THR A 385 8.07 3.91 -22.07
N PHE A 386 7.60 3.82 -20.82
CA PHE A 386 6.33 4.41 -20.38
C PHE A 386 6.34 5.92 -20.32
N THR A 387 7.52 6.56 -20.30
CA THR A 387 7.69 8.02 -20.21
C THR A 387 7.85 8.67 -21.59
N GLN A 388 8.59 8.02 -22.49
CA GLN A 388 8.98 8.59 -23.79
C GLN A 388 8.01 8.25 -24.93
N SER A 389 7.31 7.10 -24.86
CA SER A 389 6.50 6.63 -25.98
C SER A 389 5.06 7.15 -25.90
N PRO A 390 4.48 7.72 -26.98
CA PRO A 390 3.08 8.16 -26.99
C PRO A 390 2.09 6.99 -27.01
N ARG A 391 2.49 5.86 -27.59
CA ARG A 391 1.80 4.56 -27.55
C ARG A 391 2.80 3.53 -27.08
N ILE A 392 2.40 2.62 -26.20
CA ILE A 392 3.27 1.60 -25.62
C ILE A 392 2.83 0.24 -26.17
N ASP A 393 3.73 -0.48 -26.82
CA ASP A 393 3.47 -1.80 -27.39
C ASP A 393 4.53 -2.78 -26.87
N LEU A 394 4.07 -3.75 -26.07
CA LEU A 394 4.89 -4.69 -25.34
C LEU A 394 4.51 -6.11 -25.74
N GLU A 395 5.49 -6.98 -25.83
CA GLU A 395 5.30 -8.40 -26.08
C GLU A 395 5.96 -9.21 -24.97
N LEU A 396 5.22 -10.17 -24.41
CA LEU A 396 5.77 -11.17 -23.51
C LEU A 396 6.37 -12.30 -24.35
N VAL A 397 7.68 -12.51 -24.21
CA VAL A 397 8.42 -13.48 -25.01
C VAL A 397 8.99 -14.57 -24.10
N ILE A 398 8.95 -15.81 -24.59
CA ILE A 398 9.61 -16.95 -23.98
C ILE A 398 10.84 -17.28 -24.86
N PRO A 399 12.09 -17.00 -24.42
CA PRO A 399 13.31 -17.09 -25.23
C PRO A 399 13.61 -18.44 -25.89
N PHE A 400 12.92 -19.52 -25.51
CA PHE A 400 13.11 -20.85 -26.06
C PHE A 400 12.05 -21.25 -27.11
N LEU A 401 11.09 -20.35 -27.42
CA LEU A 401 10.16 -20.53 -28.53
C LEU A 401 10.62 -19.66 -29.71
N PRO A 402 10.93 -20.24 -30.89
CA PRO A 402 11.25 -19.43 -32.07
C PRO A 402 10.05 -18.57 -32.46
N ASP A 403 10.31 -17.28 -32.71
CA ASP A 403 9.31 -16.27 -33.10
C ASP A 403 8.46 -16.80 -34.27
N GLY A 404 7.14 -16.86 -34.06
CA GLY A 404 6.18 -17.31 -35.06
C GLY A 404 6.11 -16.33 -36.23
N HIS A 405 6.98 -16.48 -37.22
CA HIS A 405 6.81 -15.86 -38.52
C HIS A 405 5.63 -16.51 -39.26
N PRO A 406 4.73 -15.72 -39.88
CA PRO A 406 3.74 -16.26 -40.80
C PRO A 406 4.49 -16.75 -42.06
N ALA A 407 4.57 -18.07 -42.24
CA ALA A 407 5.02 -18.65 -43.49
C ALA A 407 3.95 -18.38 -44.57
N ASN A 408 4.04 -17.21 -45.20
CA ASN A 408 3.46 -16.98 -46.51
C ASN A 408 4.44 -17.51 -47.55
N THR A 409 4.37 -18.80 -47.85
CA THR A 409 4.94 -19.37 -49.07
C THR A 409 3.80 -19.81 -49.96
N ASN A 410 3.28 -18.84 -50.72
CA ASN A 410 2.52 -19.13 -51.92
C ASN A 410 3.54 -19.48 -53.01
N THR A 411 3.84 -20.77 -53.15
CA THR A 411 4.43 -21.34 -54.37
C THR A 411 3.65 -22.59 -54.73
N ASN A 412 3.06 -22.53 -55.92
CA ASN A 412 2.20 -23.51 -56.58
C ASN A 412 2.74 -24.96 -56.56
N ASN A 413 1.90 -25.89 -56.07
CA ASN A 413 1.54 -27.25 -56.58
C ASN A 413 2.60 -28.25 -57.12
N PRO A 414 2.26 -29.56 -57.28
CA PRO A 414 1.36 -30.44 -56.51
C PRO A 414 1.98 -31.84 -56.22
N ALA A 415 1.41 -32.62 -55.29
CA ALA A 415 1.04 -34.05 -55.48
C ALA A 415 0.81 -34.82 -54.15
N ASN A 416 -0.21 -35.68 -54.20
CA ASN A 416 -0.43 -36.93 -53.46
C ASN A 416 -1.19 -36.96 -52.10
N THR A 417 -2.51 -37.10 -52.24
CA THR A 417 -3.39 -38.22 -51.78
C THR A 417 -3.50 -38.63 -50.29
N ASN A 418 -4.71 -38.35 -49.75
CA ASN A 418 -5.62 -39.21 -48.94
C ASN A 418 -5.25 -39.63 -47.49
N PRO A 419 -6.20 -40.05 -46.61
CA PRO A 419 -7.35 -39.31 -46.07
C PRO A 419 -7.53 -39.43 -44.52
N VAL A 420 -8.19 -38.43 -43.91
CA VAL A 420 -9.22 -38.41 -42.82
C VAL A 420 -9.46 -39.75 -42.03
N PRO A 421 -9.58 -39.76 -40.66
CA PRO A 421 -10.84 -39.34 -40.03
C PRO A 421 -10.81 -38.51 -38.73
N ASN A 422 -11.80 -37.60 -38.72
CA ASN A 422 -12.37 -36.86 -37.61
C ASN A 422 -12.67 -37.71 -36.38
N HIS A 423 -12.28 -37.20 -35.21
CA HIS A 423 -13.08 -37.35 -34.00
C HIS A 423 -13.37 -35.97 -33.39
N THR A 424 -14.60 -35.54 -33.61
CA THR A 424 -15.30 -34.49 -32.86
C THR A 424 -15.39 -34.87 -31.38
N ASN A 425 -14.86 -34.01 -30.50
CA ASN A 425 -15.31 -33.94 -29.11
C ASN A 425 -15.57 -32.48 -28.74
N ARG A 426 -16.86 -32.14 -28.72
CA ARG A 426 -17.42 -30.93 -28.13
C ARG A 426 -17.27 -31.02 -26.60
N LEU A 427 -16.67 -29.99 -25.99
CA LEU A 427 -16.79 -29.71 -24.56
C LEU A 427 -17.95 -28.71 -24.30
N PRO A 428 -18.61 -28.77 -23.13
CA PRO A 428 -19.80 -28.00 -22.80
C PRO A 428 -19.48 -26.54 -22.41
N PRO A 429 -20.47 -25.64 -22.37
CA PRO A 429 -20.23 -24.23 -22.05
C PRO A 429 -20.00 -24.05 -20.55
N LEU A 430 -18.84 -23.53 -20.16
CA LEU A 430 -18.62 -23.00 -18.82
C LEU A 430 -19.05 -21.53 -18.77
N SER A 431 -20.21 -21.32 -18.19
CA SER A 431 -20.56 -20.08 -17.49
C SER A 431 -19.74 -19.98 -16.21
N ASP A 432 -18.74 -19.10 -16.19
CA ASP A 432 -18.38 -18.22 -15.06
C ASP A 432 -17.12 -17.43 -15.43
N ILE A 433 -17.34 -16.22 -15.95
CA ILE A 433 -16.29 -15.28 -16.35
C ILE A 433 -15.95 -14.44 -15.12
N THR A 434 -14.91 -14.82 -14.37
CA THR A 434 -14.24 -13.88 -13.46
C THR A 434 -13.41 -12.90 -14.29
N LYS A 435 -13.85 -11.63 -14.31
CA LYS A 435 -13.18 -10.53 -15.01
C LYS A 435 -11.76 -10.29 -14.45
N PRO A 436 -10.75 -10.06 -15.30
CA PRO A 436 -9.42 -9.65 -14.85
C PRO A 436 -9.41 -8.23 -14.29
N ARG A 437 -8.51 -8.01 -13.33
CA ARG A 437 -8.38 -6.83 -12.44
C ARG A 437 -8.01 -5.49 -13.14
N PHE A 438 -7.95 -5.45 -14.46
CA PHE A 438 -7.54 -4.26 -15.23
C PHE A 438 -8.68 -3.33 -15.66
N GLN A 439 -9.93 -3.65 -15.33
CA GLN A 439 -11.07 -2.83 -15.73
C GLN A 439 -11.63 -1.92 -14.64
N GLN A 440 -10.91 -1.69 -13.55
CA GLN A 440 -11.33 -0.76 -12.52
C GLN A 440 -10.19 0.17 -12.16
N LEU A 441 -9.99 1.20 -12.98
CA LEU A 441 -9.45 2.51 -12.61
C LEU A 441 -9.76 3.44 -13.79
N LEU A 442 -10.94 4.07 -13.75
CA LEU A 442 -11.09 5.46 -14.22
C LEU A 442 -10.62 6.37 -13.09
#